data_AF-A0A239DIN8-F1
#
_entry.id   AF-A0A239DIN8-F1
#
_cell.length_a   1.000
_cell.length_b   1.000
_cell.length_c   1.000
_cell.angle_alpha   90.00
_cell.angle_beta   90.00
_cell.angle_gamma   90.00
#
_symmetry.space_group_name_H-M   'P 1'
#
loop_
_entity.id
_entity.type
_entity.pdbx_description
1 polymer ?
#
loop_
_entity_poly.entity_id
_entity_poly.type
_entity_poly.pdbx_seq_one_letter_code
_entity_poly.pdbx_strand_id
1 'polypeptide(L)'
;MDKQALLKLIAESSYNIGFGAKKHFATFDIVEKVPGWIGLASLTAGVLALFIKELEEKYVTAAFTILGIAALTFNSYNEKKDQYNQTGIALTGKFHELRSLYQTVKSLTATVGLTPYLAEHSRIQQEALQFGMSKHIFLSDWYAHIKFFGQSQTDWMDEQLHFGFIKDKIPFSAKVLFVAISILVAALYLPNAVAYLKNFCG
;
A
#
# COMPACT_ATOMS: atom_id res chain seq x y z
N MET A 1 30.35 15.24 3.59
CA MET A 1 29.20 14.85 2.75
C MET A 1 29.10 15.83 1.60
N ASP A 2 28.93 15.35 0.37
CA ASP A 2 28.72 16.22 -0.80
C ASP A 2 27.22 16.47 -1.08
N LYS A 3 26.94 17.34 -2.06
CA LYS A 3 25.58 17.74 -2.44
C LYS A 3 24.75 16.55 -2.94
N GLN A 4 25.35 15.67 -3.73
CA GLN A 4 24.66 14.53 -4.33
C GLN A 4 24.25 13.52 -3.26
N ALA A 5 25.14 13.26 -2.30
CA ALA A 5 24.86 12.43 -1.14
C ALA A 5 23.70 13.00 -0.29
N LEU A 6 23.66 14.32 -0.08
CA LEU A 6 22.56 14.96 0.65
C LEU A 6 21.23 14.86 -0.12
N LEU A 7 21.23 15.09 -1.44
CA LEU A 7 20.02 14.95 -2.27
C LEU A 7 19.46 13.53 -2.21
N LYS A 8 20.33 12.53 -2.32
CA LYS A 8 19.94 11.12 -2.19
C LYS A 8 19.38 10.82 -0.80
N LEU A 9 20.04 11.28 0.26
CA LEU A 9 19.59 11.09 1.64
C LEU A 9 18.20 11.72 1.88
N ILE A 10 17.95 12.92 1.36
CA ILE A 10 16.63 13.55 1.46
C ILE A 10 15.59 12.71 0.72
N ALA A 11 15.88 12.26 -0.51
CA ALA A 11 14.97 11.44 -1.30
C ALA A 11 14.61 10.10 -0.61
N GLU A 12 15.60 9.42 -0.02
CA GLU A 12 15.38 8.18 0.74
C GLU A 12 14.49 8.42 1.98
N SER A 13 14.76 9.48 2.74
CA SER A 13 13.93 9.86 3.89
C SER A 13 12.51 10.22 3.49
N SER A 14 12.35 10.95 2.38
CA SER A 14 11.03 11.30 1.84
C SER A 14 10.26 10.09 1.35
N TYR A 15 10.92 9.13 0.73
CA TYR A 15 10.29 7.87 0.34
C TYR A 15 9.73 7.16 1.58
N ASN A 16 10.54 6.98 2.62
CA ASN A 16 10.13 6.28 3.83
C ASN A 16 8.98 7.00 4.56
N ILE A 17 9.09 8.31 4.75
CA ILE A 17 8.07 9.12 5.45
C ILE A 17 6.78 9.20 4.63
N GLY A 18 6.90 9.44 3.32
CA GLY A 18 5.76 9.53 2.41
C GLY A 18 5.02 8.19 2.27
N PHE A 19 5.75 7.08 2.17
CA PHE A 19 5.15 5.75 2.15
C PHE A 19 4.46 5.43 3.48
N GLY A 20 5.09 5.76 4.61
CA GLY A 20 4.47 5.69 5.93
C GLY A 20 3.14 6.44 5.98
N ALA A 21 3.12 7.69 5.53
CA ALA A 21 1.88 8.50 5.45
C ALA A 21 0.77 7.79 4.66
N LYS A 22 1.10 7.20 3.50
CA LYS A 22 0.12 6.46 2.68
C LYS A 22 -0.36 5.18 3.34
N LYS A 23 0.47 4.50 4.13
CA LYS A 23 0.07 3.34 4.93
C LYS A 23 -0.95 3.70 6.01
N HIS A 24 -0.77 4.84 6.66
CA HIS A 24 -1.75 5.38 7.60
C HIS A 24 -3.08 5.71 6.90
N PHE A 25 -3.05 6.44 5.78
CA PHE A 25 -4.27 6.71 5.01
C PHE A 25 -4.91 5.46 4.40
N ALA A 26 -4.14 4.46 4.03
CA ALA A 26 -4.67 3.17 3.59
C ALA A 26 -5.41 2.47 4.73
N THR A 27 -4.84 2.50 5.93
CA THR A 27 -5.50 1.95 7.13
C THR A 27 -6.80 2.68 7.42
N PHE A 28 -6.78 4.02 7.46
CA PHE A 28 -7.97 4.83 7.65
C PHE A 28 -9.07 4.50 6.63
N ASP A 29 -8.75 4.51 5.33
CA ASP A 29 -9.74 4.25 4.29
C ASP A 29 -10.32 2.83 4.35
N ILE A 30 -9.50 1.82 4.67
CA ILE A 30 -9.97 0.44 4.79
C ILE A 30 -10.97 0.35 5.95
N VAL A 31 -10.61 0.89 7.11
CA VAL A 31 -11.47 0.88 8.30
C VAL A 31 -12.78 1.64 8.04
N GLU A 32 -12.71 2.78 7.34
CA GLU A 32 -13.86 3.63 7.07
C GLU A 32 -14.81 3.02 6.03
N LYS A 33 -14.28 2.43 4.95
CA LYS A 33 -15.08 2.11 3.75
C LYS A 33 -15.36 0.63 3.59
N VAL A 34 -14.40 -0.25 3.89
CA VAL A 34 -14.49 -1.67 3.54
C VAL A 34 -15.62 -2.38 4.30
N PRO A 35 -15.83 -2.17 5.61
CA PRO A 35 -16.98 -2.78 6.32
C PRO A 35 -18.33 -2.40 5.69
N GLY A 36 -18.49 -1.14 5.29
CA GLY A 36 -19.71 -0.66 4.59
C GLY A 36 -19.93 -1.36 3.25
N TRP A 37 -18.88 -1.51 2.44
CA TRP A 37 -18.95 -2.23 1.17
C TRP A 37 -19.23 -3.73 1.34
N ILE A 38 -18.66 -4.38 2.36
CA ILE A 38 -18.98 -5.78 2.71
C ILE A 38 -20.44 -5.90 3.11
N GLY A 39 -20.94 -4.99 3.95
CA GLY A 39 -22.35 -4.97 4.36
C GLY A 39 -23.29 -4.81 3.18
N LEU A 40 -23.01 -3.84 2.29
CA LEU A 40 -23.81 -3.63 1.09
C LEU A 40 -23.81 -4.86 0.17
N ALA A 41 -22.64 -5.41 -0.14
CA ALA A 41 -22.53 -6.58 -1.00
C ALA A 41 -23.24 -7.81 -0.41
N SER A 42 -23.12 -8.01 0.91
CA SER A 42 -23.77 -9.11 1.62
C SER A 42 -25.30 -8.97 1.60
N LEU A 43 -25.81 -7.76 1.81
CA LEU A 43 -27.25 -7.48 1.74
C LEU A 43 -27.79 -7.67 0.31
N THR A 44 -27.07 -7.15 -0.70
CA THR A 44 -27.46 -7.35 -2.10
C THR A 44 -27.47 -8.83 -2.46
N ALA A 45 -26.43 -9.59 -2.09
CA ALA A 45 -26.39 -11.03 -2.32
C ALA A 45 -27.54 -11.76 -1.60
N GLY A 46 -27.84 -11.40 -0.36
CA GLY A 46 -28.97 -11.98 0.39
C GLY A 46 -30.33 -11.71 -0.25
N VAL A 47 -30.56 -10.51 -0.79
CA VAL A 47 -31.79 -10.19 -1.54
C VAL A 47 -31.86 -10.98 -2.84
N LEU A 48 -30.76 -11.06 -3.59
CA LEU A 48 -30.70 -11.80 -4.85
C LEU A 48 -30.86 -13.32 -4.65
N ALA A 49 -30.40 -13.86 -3.53
CA ALA A 49 -30.52 -15.28 -3.21
C ALA A 49 -31.97 -15.76 -3.14
N LEU A 50 -32.93 -14.87 -2.85
CA LEU A 50 -34.37 -15.19 -2.84
C LEU A 50 -34.90 -15.71 -4.18
N PHE A 51 -34.19 -15.46 -5.28
CA PHE A 51 -34.59 -15.91 -6.62
C PHE A 51 -33.43 -16.43 -7.49
N ILE A 52 -32.18 -16.40 -6.98
CA ILE A 52 -30.99 -16.96 -7.66
C ILE A 52 -30.38 -18.05 -6.77
N LYS A 53 -30.62 -19.33 -7.11
CA LYS A 53 -30.22 -20.49 -6.31
C LYS A 53 -28.70 -20.64 -6.17
N GLU A 54 -27.94 -20.21 -7.17
CA GLU A 54 -26.48 -20.28 -7.17
C GLU A 54 -25.84 -19.45 -6.04
N LEU A 55 -26.55 -18.45 -5.51
CA LEU A 55 -26.06 -17.65 -4.38
C LEU A 55 -26.22 -18.36 -3.02
N GLU A 56 -27.05 -19.40 -2.95
CA GLU A 56 -27.23 -20.25 -1.76
C GLU A 56 -26.21 -21.40 -1.72
N GLU A 57 -25.39 -21.55 -2.75
CA GLU A 57 -24.35 -22.58 -2.81
C GLU A 57 -23.39 -22.45 -1.62
N LYS A 58 -23.03 -23.59 -1.03
CA LYS A 58 -22.22 -23.67 0.20
C LYS A 58 -20.91 -22.86 0.12
N TYR A 59 -20.31 -22.79 -1.07
CA TYR A 59 -19.07 -22.04 -1.29
C TYR A 59 -19.30 -20.53 -1.29
N VAL A 60 -20.42 -20.06 -1.83
CA VAL A 60 -20.80 -18.65 -1.83
C VAL A 60 -21.12 -18.20 -0.41
N THR A 61 -21.95 -18.96 0.32
CA THR A 61 -22.26 -18.66 1.73
C THR A 61 -21.03 -18.67 2.63
N ALA A 62 -20.11 -19.63 2.43
CA ALA A 62 -18.85 -19.67 3.17
C ALA A 62 -17.97 -18.44 2.87
N ALA A 63 -17.89 -18.00 1.62
CA ALA A 63 -17.13 -16.80 1.24
C ALA A 63 -17.68 -15.53 1.93
N PHE A 64 -19.00 -15.32 1.89
CA PHE A 64 -19.62 -14.19 2.58
C PHE A 64 -19.48 -14.26 4.11
N THR A 65 -19.48 -15.46 4.69
CA THR A 65 -19.22 -15.65 6.13
C THR A 65 -17.79 -15.25 6.49
N ILE A 66 -16.79 -15.64 5.68
CA ILE A 66 -15.39 -15.22 5.87
C ILE A 66 -15.26 -13.69 5.75
N LEU A 67 -15.93 -13.08 4.78
CA LEU A 67 -15.96 -11.61 4.64
C LEU A 67 -16.60 -10.93 5.86
N GLY A 68 -17.67 -11.50 6.41
CA GLY A 68 -18.29 -11.02 7.64
C GLY A 68 -17.33 -11.08 8.83
N ILE A 69 -16.61 -12.19 9.00
CA ILE A 69 -15.57 -12.33 10.05
C ILE A 69 -14.45 -11.30 9.84
N ALA A 70 -13.99 -11.11 8.60
CA ALA A 70 -12.98 -10.10 8.29
C ALA A 70 -13.46 -8.68 8.65
N ALA A 71 -14.72 -8.34 8.37
CA ALA A 71 -15.30 -7.05 8.73
C ALA A 71 -15.27 -6.79 10.25
N LEU A 72 -15.51 -7.83 11.07
CA LEU A 72 -15.38 -7.72 12.53
C LEU A 72 -13.95 -7.36 12.95
N THR A 73 -12.93 -7.95 12.30
CA THR A 73 -11.53 -7.62 12.60
C THR A 73 -11.18 -6.18 12.21
N PHE A 74 -11.76 -5.64 11.13
CA PHE A 74 -11.55 -4.26 10.73
C PHE A 74 -12.16 -3.28 11.73
N ASN A 75 -13.31 -3.63 12.32
CA ASN A 75 -13.97 -2.80 13.32
C ASN A 75 -13.12 -2.62 14.59
N SER A 76 -12.21 -3.55 14.89
CA SER A 76 -11.26 -3.41 16.01
C SER A 76 -10.26 -2.25 15.86
N TYR A 77 -10.14 -1.67 14.66
CA TYR A 77 -9.32 -0.49 14.38
C TYR A 77 -10.11 0.82 14.40
N ASN A 78 -11.45 0.75 14.47
CA ASN A 78 -12.34 1.90 14.34
C ASN A 78 -12.09 2.96 15.43
N GLU A 79 -11.84 2.52 16.67
CA GLU A 79 -11.52 3.40 17.81
C GLU A 79 -10.35 4.36 17.54
N LYS A 80 -9.35 3.89 16.78
CA LYS A 80 -8.13 4.66 16.46
C LYS A 80 -8.13 5.20 15.03
N LYS A 81 -9.23 5.09 14.28
CA LYS A 81 -9.24 5.47 12.85
C LYS A 81 -8.76 6.91 12.64
N ASP A 82 -9.22 7.83 13.47
CA ASP A 82 -8.89 9.25 13.33
C ASP A 82 -7.41 9.52 13.61
N GLN A 83 -6.78 8.73 14.49
CA GLN A 83 -5.33 8.80 14.72
C GLN A 83 -4.57 8.40 13.45
N TYR A 84 -5.02 7.39 12.70
CA TYR A 84 -4.40 7.08 11.41
C TYR A 84 -4.52 8.25 10.43
N ASN A 85 -5.67 8.91 10.35
CA ASN A 85 -5.82 10.07 9.48
C ASN A 85 -4.89 11.22 9.90
N GLN A 86 -4.86 11.55 11.19
CA GLN A 86 -4.03 12.63 11.74
C GLN A 86 -2.54 12.35 11.55
N THR A 87 -2.08 11.14 11.84
CA THR A 87 -0.68 10.73 11.57
C THR A 87 -0.36 10.80 10.08
N GLY A 88 -1.27 10.36 9.21
CA GLY A 88 -1.11 10.46 7.76
C GLY A 88 -0.92 11.91 7.31
N ILE A 89 -1.71 12.84 7.86
CA ILE A 89 -1.60 14.29 7.60
C ILE A 89 -0.24 14.82 8.09
N ALA A 90 0.14 14.50 9.33
CA ALA A 90 1.39 14.97 9.92
C ALA A 90 2.63 14.50 9.13
N LEU A 91 2.70 13.21 8.79
CA LEU A 91 3.77 12.65 7.96
C LEU A 91 3.77 13.23 6.54
N THR A 92 2.60 13.53 5.97
CA THR A 92 2.51 14.23 4.68
C THR A 92 3.08 15.64 4.76
N GLY A 93 2.86 16.35 5.87
CA GLY A 93 3.52 17.63 6.15
C GLY A 93 5.05 17.51 6.12
N LYS A 94 5.61 16.52 6.84
CA LYS A 94 7.06 16.27 6.85
C LYS A 94 7.60 15.84 5.48
N PHE A 95 6.83 15.07 4.71
CA PHE A 95 7.17 14.76 3.32
C PHE A 95 7.28 16.02 2.46
N HIS A 96 6.37 16.99 2.63
CA HIS A 96 6.44 18.26 1.90
C HIS A 96 7.61 19.14 2.34
N GLU A 97 7.93 19.19 3.64
CA GLU A 97 9.13 19.86 4.15
C GLU A 97 10.40 19.28 3.51
N LEU A 98 10.53 17.95 3.46
CA LEU A 98 11.68 17.32 2.81
C LEU A 98 11.74 17.58 1.30
N ARG A 99 10.59 17.61 0.61
CA ARG A 99 10.54 17.98 -0.81
C ARG A 99 11.04 19.40 -1.03
N SER A 100 10.64 20.34 -0.19
CA SER A 100 11.12 21.72 -0.24
C SER A 100 12.62 21.80 0.01
N LEU A 101 13.11 21.06 1.02
CA LEU A 101 14.53 20.95 1.32
C LEU A 101 15.32 20.37 0.15
N TYR A 102 14.81 19.32 -0.51
CA TYR A 102 15.41 18.72 -1.71
C TYR A 102 15.57 19.76 -2.82
N GLN A 103 14.50 20.48 -3.14
CA GLN A 103 14.52 21.52 -4.19
C GLN A 103 15.51 22.64 -3.85
N THR A 104 15.57 23.03 -2.58
CA THR A 104 16.51 24.04 -2.08
C THR A 104 17.95 23.56 -2.25
N VAL A 105 18.28 22.36 -1.77
CA VAL A 105 19.64 21.81 -1.93
C VAL A 105 19.99 21.66 -3.41
N LYS A 106 19.04 21.24 -4.24
CA LYS A 106 19.24 21.05 -5.68
C LYS A 106 19.63 22.37 -6.38
N SER A 107 19.11 23.51 -5.95
CA SER A 107 19.43 24.83 -6.54
C SER A 107 20.74 25.44 -6.04
N LEU A 108 21.36 24.89 -4.98
CA LEU A 108 22.63 25.41 -4.44
C LEU A 108 23.80 25.24 -5.41
N THR A 109 24.74 26.19 -5.38
CA THR A 109 26.04 26.05 -6.04
C THR A 109 26.98 25.16 -5.19
N ALA A 110 27.99 24.58 -5.83
CA ALA A 110 28.92 23.63 -5.17
C ALA A 110 29.78 24.25 -4.06
N THR A 111 29.83 25.58 -3.96
CA THR A 111 30.63 26.33 -2.98
C THR A 111 29.89 26.60 -1.67
N VAL A 112 28.58 26.35 -1.60
CA VAL A 112 27.77 26.59 -0.39
C VAL A 112 27.94 25.44 0.61
N GLY A 113 28.15 25.77 1.88
CA GLY A 113 28.24 24.78 2.97
C GLY A 113 26.91 24.06 3.21
N LEU A 114 26.96 22.74 3.37
CA LEU A 114 25.76 21.88 3.47
C LEU A 114 25.27 21.62 4.91
N THR A 115 26.04 22.01 5.91
CA THR A 115 25.75 21.80 7.34
C THR A 115 24.34 22.22 7.77
N PRO A 116 23.81 23.42 7.42
CA PRO A 116 22.46 23.80 7.86
C PRO A 116 21.36 22.92 7.25
N TYR A 117 21.53 22.47 6.01
CA TYR A 117 20.55 21.60 5.34
C TYR A 117 20.57 20.18 5.89
N LEU A 118 21.73 19.69 6.34
CA LEU A 118 21.83 18.42 7.04
C LEU A 118 21.15 18.46 8.42
N ALA A 119 21.35 19.56 9.15
CA ALA A 119 20.66 19.77 10.43
C ALA A 119 19.15 19.82 10.25
N GLU A 120 18.68 20.51 9.20
CA GLU A 120 17.25 20.60 8.88
C GLU A 120 16.67 19.24 8.47
N HIS A 121 17.37 18.47 7.64
CA HIS A 121 16.99 17.10 7.31
C HIS A 121 16.84 16.23 8.58
N SER A 122 17.81 16.32 9.49
CA SER A 122 17.81 15.56 10.75
C SER A 122 16.62 15.96 11.65
N ARG A 123 16.33 17.27 11.74
CA ARG A 123 15.18 17.80 12.49
C ARG A 123 13.87 17.22 11.95
N ILE A 124 13.66 17.26 10.64
CA ILE A 124 12.44 16.75 10.01
C ILE A 124 12.27 15.25 10.26
N GLN A 125 13.36 14.47 10.16
CA GLN A 125 13.30 13.03 10.45
C GLN A 125 12.94 12.74 11.91
N GLN A 126 13.56 13.44 12.86
CA GLN A 126 13.28 13.26 14.28
C GLN A 126 11.83 13.58 14.63
N GLU A 127 11.27 14.63 14.04
CA GLU A 127 9.85 14.97 14.20
C GLU A 127 8.94 13.93 13.55
N ALA A 128 9.30 13.41 12.38
CA ALA A 128 8.51 12.37 11.71
C ALA A 128 8.42 11.08 12.54
N LEU A 129 9.48 10.72 13.27
CA LEU A 129 9.51 9.55 14.15
C LEU A 129 8.54 9.66 15.33
N GLN A 130 8.17 10.88 15.77
CA GLN A 130 7.23 11.08 16.87
C GLN A 130 5.80 10.63 16.53
N PHE A 131 5.45 10.51 15.24
CA PHE A 131 4.10 10.14 14.81
C PHE A 131 3.91 8.62 14.64
N GLY A 132 4.94 7.81 14.90
CA GLY A 132 4.94 6.38 14.58
C GLY A 132 3.79 5.61 15.25
N MET A 133 3.01 4.88 14.46
CA MET A 133 2.16 3.80 14.97
C MET A 133 2.58 2.48 14.35
N SER A 134 2.70 1.44 15.19
CA SER A 134 3.14 0.12 14.77
C SER A 134 2.01 -0.77 14.26
N LYS A 135 0.79 -0.59 14.79
CA LYS A 135 -0.36 -1.42 14.44
C LYS A 135 -1.01 -0.87 13.17
N HIS A 136 -1.00 -1.62 12.08
CA HIS A 136 -1.72 -1.28 10.84
C HIS A 136 -2.60 -2.45 10.40
N ILE A 137 -3.69 -2.14 9.68
CA ILE A 137 -4.60 -3.16 9.18
C ILE A 137 -3.93 -4.01 8.09
N PHE A 138 -4.32 -5.28 8.04
CA PHE A 138 -3.97 -6.18 6.94
C PHE A 138 -4.35 -5.54 5.59
N LEU A 139 -3.53 -5.75 4.55
CA LEU A 139 -3.62 -5.12 3.22
C LEU A 139 -3.29 -3.62 3.13
N SER A 140 -3.08 -2.91 4.24
CA SER A 140 -2.68 -1.49 4.19
C SER A 140 -1.41 -1.26 3.37
N ASP A 141 -0.44 -2.17 3.44
CA ASP A 141 0.81 -2.07 2.66
C ASP A 141 0.58 -2.13 1.15
N TRP A 142 -0.35 -2.96 0.69
CA TRP A 142 -0.68 -3.04 -0.73
C TRP A 142 -1.36 -1.76 -1.19
N TYR A 143 -2.35 -1.31 -0.43
CA TYR A 143 -3.09 -0.12 -0.79
C TYR A 143 -2.21 1.14 -0.69
N ALA A 144 -1.25 1.17 0.24
CA ALA A 144 -0.24 2.22 0.33
C ALA A 144 0.63 2.29 -0.93
N HIS A 145 1.08 1.16 -1.50
CA HIS A 145 1.84 1.16 -2.76
C HIS A 145 1.04 1.78 -3.89
N ILE A 146 -0.24 1.39 -4.04
CA ILE A 146 -1.13 1.94 -5.07
C ILE A 146 -1.30 3.44 -4.88
N LYS A 147 -1.56 3.91 -3.65
CA LYS A 147 -1.68 5.34 -3.37
C LYS A 147 -0.38 6.11 -3.58
N PHE A 148 0.75 5.53 -3.19
CA PHE A 148 2.04 6.20 -3.26
C PHE A 148 2.49 6.37 -4.71
N PHE A 149 2.53 5.27 -5.49
CA PHE A 149 3.01 5.33 -6.87
C PHE A 149 1.93 5.73 -7.89
N GLY A 150 0.65 5.54 -7.58
CA GLY A 150 -0.46 5.86 -8.49
C GLY A 150 -1.10 7.24 -8.27
N GLN A 151 -0.95 7.84 -7.09
CA GLN A 151 -1.62 9.11 -6.76
C GLN A 151 -0.67 10.21 -6.27
N SER A 152 0.59 9.88 -5.94
CA SER A 152 1.54 10.87 -5.42
C SER A 152 2.56 11.27 -6.48
N GLN A 153 3.00 12.53 -6.45
CA GLN A 153 4.07 13.01 -7.30
C GLN A 153 5.42 12.51 -6.77
N THR A 154 5.95 11.45 -7.40
CA THR A 154 7.18 10.75 -7.01
C THR A 154 8.37 11.06 -7.92
N ASP A 155 8.16 11.76 -9.05
CA ASP A 155 9.17 12.01 -10.09
C ASP A 155 10.43 12.69 -9.53
N TRP A 156 10.25 13.63 -8.59
CA TRP A 156 11.36 14.37 -7.99
C TRP A 156 12.28 13.50 -7.12
N MET A 157 11.75 12.44 -6.49
CA MET A 157 12.57 11.44 -5.78
C MET A 157 13.18 10.43 -6.75
N ASP A 158 12.47 10.13 -7.84
CA ASP A 158 12.90 9.19 -8.87
C ASP A 158 14.22 9.63 -9.55
N GLU A 159 14.46 10.95 -9.60
CA GLU A 159 15.75 11.53 -10.01
C GLU A 159 16.96 10.95 -9.24
N GLN A 160 16.78 10.54 -7.98
CA GLN A 160 17.84 9.97 -7.14
C GLN A 160 17.69 8.46 -6.91
N LEU A 161 16.45 7.96 -6.89
CA LEU A 161 16.14 6.59 -6.46
C LEU A 161 15.92 5.62 -7.62
N HIS A 162 15.58 6.12 -8.81
CA HIS A 162 15.43 5.34 -10.04
C HIS A 162 14.52 4.10 -9.86
N PHE A 163 13.26 4.36 -9.49
CA PHE A 163 12.25 3.35 -9.20
C PHE A 163 11.93 2.48 -10.43
N GLY A 164 12.12 1.18 -10.28
CA GLY A 164 11.70 0.17 -11.26
C GLY A 164 10.23 -0.21 -11.09
N PHE A 165 9.51 -0.38 -12.20
CA PHE A 165 8.09 -0.74 -12.17
C PHE A 165 7.82 -2.04 -11.39
N ILE A 166 8.52 -3.12 -11.72
CA ILE A 166 8.31 -4.44 -11.07
C ILE A 166 8.97 -4.50 -9.69
N LYS A 167 10.11 -3.83 -9.53
CA LYS A 167 10.90 -3.88 -8.30
C LYS A 167 10.19 -3.12 -7.18
N ASP A 168 9.80 -1.88 -7.44
CA ASP A 168 9.43 -0.91 -6.42
C ASP A 168 7.93 -0.57 -6.42
N LYS A 169 7.27 -0.55 -7.59
CA LYS A 169 5.85 -0.15 -7.67
C LYS A 169 4.86 -1.28 -7.32
N ILE A 170 5.32 -2.53 -7.34
CA ILE A 170 4.52 -3.71 -7.02
C ILE A 170 4.97 -4.32 -5.68
N PRO A 171 4.07 -4.45 -4.67
CA PRO A 171 4.41 -5.08 -3.40
C PRO A 171 4.98 -6.48 -3.58
N PHE A 172 6.02 -6.84 -2.82
CA PHE A 172 6.62 -8.17 -2.91
C PHE A 172 5.62 -9.29 -2.66
N SER A 173 4.80 -9.17 -1.63
CA SER A 173 3.73 -10.13 -1.34
C SER A 173 2.71 -10.26 -2.46
N ALA A 174 2.51 -9.23 -3.29
CA ALA A 174 1.63 -9.32 -4.46
C ALA A 174 2.24 -10.17 -5.56
N LYS A 175 3.55 -10.04 -5.78
CA LYS A 175 4.31 -10.90 -6.70
C LYS A 175 4.24 -12.36 -6.24
N VAL A 176 4.44 -12.62 -4.94
CA VAL A 176 4.34 -13.98 -4.38
C VAL A 176 2.93 -14.55 -4.51
N LEU A 177 1.89 -13.76 -4.19
CA LEU A 177 0.50 -14.20 -4.32
C LEU A 177 0.16 -14.56 -5.76
N PHE A 178 0.57 -13.73 -6.72
CA PHE A 178 0.35 -14.00 -8.14
C PHE A 178 0.99 -15.32 -8.57
N VAL A 179 2.27 -15.55 -8.22
CA VAL A 179 2.97 -16.81 -8.53
C VAL A 179 2.29 -18.01 -7.88
N ALA A 180 1.88 -17.90 -6.62
CA ALA A 180 1.17 -18.97 -5.91
C ALA A 180 -0.16 -19.32 -6.58
N ILE A 181 -0.95 -18.31 -6.99
CA ILE A 181 -2.19 -18.51 -7.74
C ILE A 181 -1.90 -19.16 -9.09
N SER A 182 -0.88 -18.70 -9.82
CA SER A 182 -0.50 -19.31 -11.11
C SER A 182 -0.13 -20.79 -10.95
N ILE A 183 0.61 -21.16 -9.91
CA ILE A 183 0.95 -22.56 -9.61
C ILE A 183 -0.30 -23.36 -9.26
N LEU A 184 -1.20 -22.82 -8.44
CA LEU A 184 -2.44 -23.50 -8.05
C LEU A 184 -3.36 -23.74 -9.24
N VAL A 185 -3.55 -22.73 -10.11
CA VAL A 185 -4.29 -22.86 -11.36
C VAL A 185 -3.62 -23.91 -12.25
N ALA A 186 -2.30 -23.83 -12.44
CA ALA A 186 -1.57 -24.83 -13.22
C ALA A 186 -1.76 -26.25 -12.66
N ALA A 187 -1.67 -26.45 -11.35
CA ALA A 187 -1.88 -27.74 -10.70
C ALA A 187 -3.31 -28.30 -10.89
N LEU A 188 -4.32 -27.43 -10.90
CA LEU A 188 -5.72 -27.81 -11.08
C LEU A 188 -6.06 -28.16 -12.55
N TYR A 189 -5.45 -27.46 -13.51
CA TYR A 189 -5.85 -27.57 -14.93
C TYR A 189 -4.86 -28.33 -15.81
N LEU A 190 -3.57 -28.40 -15.48
CA LEU A 190 -2.58 -29.18 -16.25
C LEU A 190 -2.91 -30.67 -16.35
N PRO A 191 -3.32 -31.37 -15.28
CA PRO A 191 -3.65 -32.80 -15.38
C PRO A 191 -4.80 -33.05 -16.37
N ASN A 192 -5.81 -32.19 -16.34
CA ASN A 192 -6.97 -32.27 -17.23
C ASN A 192 -6.61 -31.92 -18.68
N ALA A 193 -5.75 -30.92 -18.89
CA ALA A 193 -5.26 -30.56 -20.22
C ALA A 193 -4.38 -31.67 -20.83
N VAL A 194 -3.52 -32.30 -20.02
CA VAL A 194 -2.67 -33.43 -20.45
C VAL A 194 -3.53 -34.66 -20.80
N ALA A 195 -4.56 -34.95 -20.00
CA ALA A 195 -5.50 -36.03 -20.29
C ALA A 195 -6.29 -35.79 -21.58
N TYR A 196 -6.75 -34.54 -21.80
CA TYR A 196 -7.47 -34.17 -23.02
C TYR A 196 -6.60 -34.31 -24.28
N LEU A 197 -5.33 -33.89 -24.22
CA LEU A 197 -4.39 -34.03 -25.33
C LEU A 197 -4.06 -35.51 -25.64
N LYS A 198 -3.93 -36.36 -24.61
CA LYS A 198 -3.71 -37.81 -24.83
C LYS A 198 -4.89 -38.48 -25.54
N ASN A 199 -6.11 -38.10 -25.21
CA ASN A 199 -7.33 -38.63 -25.85
C ASN A 199 -7.56 -38.08 -27.26
N PHE A 200 -6.92 -36.98 -27.64
CA PHE A 200 -7.04 -36.39 -28.98
C PHE A 200 -5.98 -36.91 -29.97
N CYS A 201 -4.87 -37.46 -29.45
CA CYS A 201 -3.75 -37.98 -30.25
C CYS A 201 -3.66 -39.52 -30.28
N GLY A 202 -4.59 -40.25 -29.65
CA GLY A 202 -4.72 -41.70 -29.70
C GLY A 202 -5.99 -42.11 -30.42
#